data_AF-A0A3N5U4T0-F1
#
_entry.id   AF-A0A3N5U4T0-F1
#
_cell.length_a   1.000
_cell.length_b   1.000
_cell.length_c   1.000
_cell.angle_alpha   90.00
_cell.angle_beta   90.00
_cell.angle_gamma   90.00
#
_symmetry.space_group_name_H-M   'P 1'
#
loop_
_entity.id
_entity.type
_entity.pdbx_description
1 polymer ?
#
loop_
_entity_poly.entity_id
_entity_poly.type
_entity_poly.pdbx_seq_one_letter_code
_entity_poly.pdbx_strand_id
1 'polypeptide(L)'
;MAKPKVATVWLEGCAGCHMSFLDLDEKLLDIFAAVDITVSPVTDFKDFDFGPLTVGIIEGGIGNKEQEEIALHLREHCKILIAWGDCAVFGGINMLRNSIPVKELLRYGYQETVSTTSGVLPIHEELPLLLDQVIPVNRLVTVDVYVPGCPPSPESIAYCLTEILKGRMPVVLPPSMIHFD
;
A
#
# COMPACT_ATOMS: atom_id res chain seq x y z
N MET A 1 -26.54 12.33 -0.06
CA MET A 1 -26.03 10.95 0.01
C MET A 1 -24.89 10.92 1.02
N ALA A 2 -24.70 9.82 1.74
CA ALA A 2 -23.53 9.67 2.61
C ALA A 2 -22.27 9.65 1.75
N LYS A 3 -21.18 10.30 2.20
CA LYS A 3 -19.89 10.26 1.50
C LYS A 3 -19.37 8.82 1.50
N PRO A 4 -18.77 8.35 0.39
CA PRO A 4 -18.13 7.05 0.36
C PRO A 4 -16.96 7.02 1.35
N LYS A 5 -16.90 5.95 2.15
CA LYS A 5 -15.80 5.73 3.09
C LYS A 5 -14.63 5.11 2.38
N VAL A 6 -13.46 5.72 2.56
CA VAL A 6 -12.19 5.29 1.98
C VAL A 6 -11.21 5.02 3.10
N ALA A 7 -10.47 3.91 3.01
CA ALA A 7 -9.32 3.65 3.85
C ALA A 7 -8.09 3.41 3.00
N THR A 8 -6.93 3.79 3.51
CA THR A 8 -5.63 3.55 2.88
C THR A 8 -4.68 2.92 3.89
N VAL A 9 -3.73 2.10 3.44
CA VAL A 9 -2.70 1.50 4.30
C VAL A 9 -1.33 1.52 3.62
N TRP A 10 -0.27 1.59 4.44
CA TRP A 10 1.11 1.37 4.04
C TRP A 10 1.54 -0.03 4.46
N LEU A 11 1.92 -0.86 3.49
CA LEU A 11 2.51 -2.16 3.75
C LEU A 11 4.02 -2.11 3.42
N GLU A 12 4.54 -3.07 2.66
CA GLU A 12 5.95 -3.12 2.26
C GLU A 12 6.21 -2.09 1.14
N GLY A 13 6.32 -0.81 1.51
CA GLY A 13 6.46 0.32 0.59
C GLY A 13 7.28 1.47 1.19
N CYS A 14 7.38 2.58 0.45
CA CYS A 14 8.19 3.75 0.82
C CYS A 14 7.37 5.00 1.16
N ALA A 15 6.04 4.89 1.24
CA ALA A 15 5.07 5.99 1.32
C ALA A 15 5.04 6.94 0.11
N GLY A 16 5.82 6.67 -0.94
CA GLY A 16 5.88 7.48 -2.15
C GLY A 16 4.54 7.60 -2.87
N CYS A 17 3.68 6.57 -2.84
CA CYS A 17 2.38 6.66 -3.50
C CYS A 17 1.42 7.58 -2.74
N HIS A 18 1.48 7.58 -1.40
CA HIS A 18 0.77 8.56 -0.60
C HIS A 18 1.35 9.96 -0.75
N MET A 19 2.66 10.13 -0.93
CA MET A 19 3.22 11.45 -1.25
C MET A 19 2.72 11.96 -2.60
N SER A 20 2.69 11.11 -3.63
CA SER A 20 2.08 11.47 -4.93
C SER A 20 0.58 11.79 -4.81
N PHE A 21 -0.14 11.14 -3.90
CA PHE A 21 -1.52 11.53 -3.59
C PHE A 21 -1.59 12.93 -2.95
N LEU A 22 -0.62 13.30 -2.10
CA LEU A 22 -0.53 14.63 -1.51
C LEU A 22 -0.05 15.70 -2.52
N ASP A 23 0.72 15.31 -3.54
CA ASP A 23 1.12 16.16 -4.68
C ASP A 23 -0.07 16.56 -5.58
N LEU A 24 -1.31 16.21 -5.19
CA LEU A 24 -2.52 16.83 -5.74
C LEU A 24 -2.71 18.29 -5.30
N ASP A 25 -1.93 18.76 -4.33
CA ASP A 25 -1.94 20.13 -3.82
C ASP A 25 -3.37 20.61 -3.50
N GLU A 26 -3.82 21.71 -4.08
CA GLU A 26 -5.16 22.26 -3.84
C GLU A 26 -6.30 21.32 -4.28
N LYS A 27 -6.07 20.45 -5.27
CA LYS A 27 -7.10 19.50 -5.77
C LYS A 27 -7.42 18.43 -4.74
N LEU A 28 -6.54 18.22 -3.76
CA LEU A 28 -6.80 17.32 -2.65
C LEU A 28 -8.05 17.75 -1.84
N LEU A 29 -8.32 19.06 -1.77
CA LEU A 29 -9.51 19.59 -1.11
C LEU A 29 -10.80 19.10 -1.77
N ASP A 30 -10.81 18.94 -3.09
CA ASP A 30 -11.97 18.41 -3.82
C ASP A 30 -12.21 16.94 -3.48
N ILE A 31 -11.14 16.15 -3.32
CA ILE A 31 -11.22 14.74 -2.91
C ILE A 31 -11.78 14.66 -1.48
N PHE A 32 -11.25 15.42 -0.53
CA PHE A 32 -11.74 15.42 0.86
C PHE A 32 -13.17 15.98 0.98
N ALA A 33 -13.58 16.88 0.07
CA ALA A 33 -14.96 17.31 -0.02
C ALA A 33 -15.89 16.18 -0.50
N ALA A 34 -15.41 15.27 -1.33
CA ALA A 34 -16.19 14.19 -1.93
C ALA A 34 -16.21 12.88 -1.12
N VAL A 35 -15.15 12.57 -0.35
CA VAL A 35 -15.00 11.29 0.37
C VAL A 35 -14.86 11.46 1.87
N ASP A 36 -15.06 10.37 2.61
CA ASP A 36 -14.76 10.28 4.04
C ASP A 36 -13.54 9.37 4.23
N ILE A 37 -12.38 9.96 4.51
CA ILE A 37 -11.15 9.18 4.77
C ILE A 37 -11.17 8.75 6.22
N THR A 38 -11.18 7.43 6.40
CA THR A 38 -11.24 6.77 7.70
C THR A 38 -9.84 6.39 8.15
N VAL A 39 -9.51 5.10 8.14
CA VAL A 39 -8.18 4.59 8.46
C VAL A 39 -7.21 4.97 7.35
N SER A 40 -6.16 5.70 7.71
CA SER A 40 -5.07 6.08 6.82
C SER A 40 -3.81 6.35 7.65
N PRO A 41 -2.60 6.11 7.13
CA PRO A 41 -1.37 6.47 7.82
C PRO A 41 -1.24 7.97 8.13
N VAL A 42 -2.01 8.82 7.43
CA VAL A 42 -2.08 10.28 7.66
C VAL A 42 -3.24 10.70 8.57
N THR A 43 -3.99 9.76 9.13
CA THR A 43 -5.04 10.01 10.13
C THR A 43 -4.70 9.35 11.47
N ASP A 44 -5.45 9.68 12.52
CA ASP A 44 -5.15 9.21 13.89
C ASP A 44 -5.73 7.83 14.25
N PHE A 45 -6.35 7.12 13.32
CA PHE A 45 -6.87 5.77 13.58
C PHE A 45 -5.72 4.77 13.73
N LYS A 46 -5.68 4.05 14.87
CA LYS A 46 -4.55 3.16 15.21
C LYS A 46 -4.88 1.67 15.17
N ASP A 47 -6.16 1.30 15.16
CA ASP A 47 -6.57 -0.07 15.46
C ASP A 47 -6.90 -0.90 14.20
N PHE A 48 -6.67 -0.35 13.00
CA PHE A 48 -7.10 -0.93 11.72
C PHE A 48 -8.58 -1.39 11.70
N ASP A 49 -9.42 -0.80 12.55
CA ASP A 49 -10.86 -1.04 12.55
C ASP A 49 -11.50 -0.29 11.38
N PHE A 50 -11.49 -0.94 10.22
CA PHE A 50 -11.95 -0.36 8.97
C PHE A 50 -13.47 -0.10 8.93
N GLY A 51 -14.26 -0.93 9.62
CA GLY A 51 -15.71 -0.99 9.39
C GLY A 51 -16.08 -1.19 7.91
N PRO A 52 -17.34 -0.98 7.49
CA PRO A 52 -17.72 -1.11 6.08
C PRO A 52 -17.16 0.03 5.22
N LEU A 53 -16.31 -0.31 4.24
CA LEU A 53 -15.67 0.64 3.33
C LEU A 53 -16.24 0.55 1.91
N THR A 54 -16.34 1.70 1.25
CA THR A 54 -16.60 1.74 -0.19
C THR A 54 -15.33 1.38 -0.95
N VAL A 55 -14.19 1.95 -0.54
CA VAL A 55 -12.89 1.75 -1.19
C VAL A 55 -11.83 1.47 -0.13
N GLY A 56 -11.07 0.40 -0.31
CA GLY A 56 -9.81 0.14 0.38
C GLY A 56 -8.65 0.35 -0.58
N ILE A 57 -7.55 0.91 -0.11
CA ILE A 57 -6.39 1.22 -0.92
C ILE A 57 -5.13 0.69 -0.23
N ILE A 58 -4.34 -0.09 -0.95
CA ILE A 58 -3.06 -0.61 -0.47
C ILE A 58 -1.93 0.02 -1.26
N GLU A 59 -1.02 0.70 -0.57
CA GLU A 59 0.32 0.95 -1.06
C GLU A 59 1.29 -0.08 -0.47
N GLY A 60 2.24 -0.54 -1.28
CA GLY A 60 3.27 -1.48 -0.84
C GLY A 60 2.90 -2.94 -1.10
N GLY A 61 3.93 -3.79 -1.18
CA GLY A 61 3.76 -5.24 -1.24
C GLY A 61 3.47 -5.83 0.14
N ILE A 62 3.55 -7.16 0.25
CA ILE A 62 3.40 -7.87 1.52
C ILE A 62 4.71 -8.60 1.80
N GLY A 63 5.40 -8.18 2.86
CA GLY A 63 6.72 -8.67 3.25
C GLY A 63 6.80 -9.26 4.66
N ASN A 64 5.78 -9.08 5.51
CA ASN A 64 5.72 -9.62 6.87
C ASN A 64 4.30 -10.06 7.27
N LYS A 65 4.17 -10.72 8.43
CA LYS A 65 2.91 -11.28 8.92
C LYS A 65 1.84 -10.25 9.25
N GLU A 66 2.22 -9.13 9.86
CA GLU A 66 1.27 -8.05 10.18
C GLU A 66 0.69 -7.43 8.90
N GLN A 67 1.51 -7.22 7.88
CA GLN A 67 1.06 -6.72 6.58
C GLN A 67 0.11 -7.70 5.88
N GLU A 68 0.36 -9.01 6.00
CA GLU A 68 -0.54 -10.06 5.50
C GLU A 68 -1.92 -9.97 6.19
N GLU A 69 -1.93 -9.83 7.51
CA GLU A 69 -3.15 -9.70 8.31
C GLU A 69 -3.93 -8.42 7.95
N ILE A 70 -3.25 -7.28 7.86
CA ILE A 70 -3.87 -5.99 7.48
C ILE A 70 -4.46 -6.07 6.07
N ALA A 71 -3.77 -6.69 5.10
CA ALA A 71 -4.25 -6.80 3.73
C ALA A 71 -5.52 -7.68 3.62
N LEU A 72 -5.54 -8.82 4.33
CA LEU A 72 -6.72 -9.68 4.43
C LEU A 72 -7.89 -8.94 5.10
N HIS A 73 -7.62 -8.30 6.23
CA HIS A 73 -8.63 -7.58 7.00
C HIS A 73 -9.23 -6.41 6.20
N LEU A 74 -8.40 -5.61 5.52
CA LEU A 74 -8.88 -4.53 4.65
C LEU A 74 -9.74 -5.06 3.51
N ARG A 75 -9.32 -6.17 2.87
CA ARG A 75 -10.09 -6.77 1.77
C ARG A 75 -11.48 -7.22 2.20
N GLU A 76 -11.61 -7.82 3.39
CA GLU A 76 -12.91 -8.25 3.93
C GLU A 76 -13.88 -7.07 4.16
N HIS A 77 -13.34 -5.87 4.40
CA HIS A 77 -14.10 -4.70 4.80
C HIS A 77 -14.42 -3.74 3.64
N CYS A 78 -13.72 -3.83 2.52
CA CYS A 78 -13.95 -2.96 1.37
C CYS A 78 -14.72 -3.63 0.22
N LYS A 79 -15.55 -2.84 -0.47
CA LYS A 79 -16.22 -3.28 -1.70
C LYS A 79 -15.26 -3.28 -2.90
N ILE A 80 -14.43 -2.24 -3.01
CA ILE A 80 -13.44 -2.08 -4.07
C ILE A 80 -12.06 -1.98 -3.42
N LEU A 81 -11.12 -2.84 -3.80
CA LEU A 81 -9.71 -2.77 -3.40
C LEU A 81 -8.86 -2.25 -4.55
N ILE A 82 -8.07 -1.22 -4.28
CA ILE A 82 -7.14 -0.61 -5.22
C ILE A 82 -5.71 -0.89 -4.78
N ALA A 83 -4.87 -1.37 -5.70
CA ALA A 83 -3.42 -1.43 -5.50
C ALA A 83 -2.76 -0.18 -6.08
N TRP A 84 -2.13 0.62 -5.21
CA TRP A 84 -1.36 1.81 -5.58
C TRP A 84 0.13 1.51 -5.64
N GLY A 85 0.68 1.77 -6.83
CA GLY A 85 2.10 1.74 -7.12
C GLY A 85 2.68 0.36 -7.35
N ASP A 86 3.86 0.34 -7.97
CA ASP A 86 4.49 -0.89 -8.43
C ASP A 86 4.83 -1.88 -7.31
N CYS A 87 5.03 -1.38 -6.08
CA CYS A 87 5.17 -2.26 -4.92
C CYS A 87 3.89 -3.07 -4.67
N ALA A 88 2.70 -2.46 -4.73
CA ALA A 88 1.44 -3.19 -4.52
C ALA A 88 1.06 -4.03 -5.74
N VAL A 89 1.28 -3.49 -6.95
CA VAL A 89 0.86 -4.10 -8.22
C VAL A 89 1.79 -5.27 -8.61
N PHE A 90 3.10 -5.09 -8.51
CA PHE A 90 4.12 -6.04 -9.00
C PHE A 90 5.07 -6.56 -7.91
N GLY A 91 5.06 -5.96 -6.71
CA GLY A 91 5.96 -6.25 -5.59
C GLY A 91 7.13 -5.27 -5.46
N GLY A 92 7.47 -4.58 -6.55
CA GLY A 92 8.41 -3.46 -6.59
C GLY A 92 9.84 -3.81 -6.18
N ILE A 93 10.60 -2.79 -5.78
CA ILE A 93 12.02 -2.91 -5.42
C ILE A 93 12.25 -3.87 -4.23
N ASN A 94 11.26 -4.01 -3.35
CA ASN A 94 11.35 -4.84 -2.15
C ASN A 94 11.47 -6.34 -2.49
N MET A 95 11.00 -6.78 -3.65
CA MET A 95 11.20 -8.16 -4.13
C MET A 95 12.66 -8.51 -4.43
N LEU A 96 13.57 -7.52 -4.54
CA LEU A 96 14.99 -7.81 -4.74
C LEU A 96 15.58 -8.64 -3.60
N ARG A 97 14.97 -8.62 -2.40
CA ARG A 97 15.38 -9.48 -1.27
C ARG A 97 15.00 -10.95 -1.44
N ASN A 98 14.10 -11.30 -2.38
CA ASN A 98 13.48 -12.63 -2.45
C ASN A 98 14.46 -13.76 -2.83
N SER A 99 15.64 -13.43 -3.37
CA SER A 99 16.71 -14.39 -3.64
C SER A 99 17.62 -14.65 -2.44
N ILE A 100 17.47 -13.87 -1.36
CA ILE A 100 18.30 -13.94 -0.16
C ILE A 100 17.47 -14.57 0.97
N PRO A 101 17.94 -15.65 1.62
CA PRO A 101 17.24 -16.22 2.77
C PRO A 101 17.04 -15.18 3.87
N VAL A 102 15.83 -15.09 4.43
CA VAL A 102 15.47 -14.11 5.48
C VAL A 102 16.47 -14.09 6.64
N LYS A 103 16.93 -15.26 7.08
CA LYS A 103 17.93 -15.38 8.14
C LYS A 103 19.25 -14.70 7.79
N GLU A 104 19.70 -14.81 6.54
CA GLU A 104 20.93 -14.17 6.07
C GLU A 104 20.75 -12.66 5.92
N LEU A 105 19.60 -12.23 5.38
CA LEU A 105 19.22 -10.82 5.27
C LEU A 105 19.26 -10.12 6.63
N LEU A 106 18.58 -10.69 7.64
CA LEU A 106 18.51 -10.13 8.98
C LEU A 106 19.89 -10.15 9.66
N ARG A 107 20.64 -11.26 9.54
CA ARG A 107 22.00 -11.35 10.08
C ARG A 107 22.89 -10.24 9.51
N TYR A 108 22.87 -10.06 8.19
CA TYR A 108 23.67 -9.02 7.56
C TYR A 108 23.24 -7.63 8.06
N GLY A 109 21.94 -7.31 7.99
CA GLY A 109 21.41 -5.99 8.35
C GLY A 109 21.66 -5.57 9.79
N TYR A 110 21.57 -6.51 10.75
CA TYR A 110 21.65 -6.20 12.18
C TYR A 110 22.96 -6.60 12.86
N GLN A 111 23.83 -7.38 12.20
CA GLN A 111 25.06 -7.90 12.83
C GLN A 111 26.33 -7.66 12.03
N GLU A 112 26.27 -7.65 10.69
CA GLU A 112 27.48 -7.74 9.85
C GLU A 112 27.76 -6.47 9.03
N THR A 113 26.87 -5.49 9.06
CA THR A 113 27.15 -4.18 8.45
C THR A 113 28.35 -3.54 9.16
N VAL A 114 29.23 -2.90 8.37
CA VAL A 114 30.53 -2.36 8.84
C VAL A 114 30.40 -1.38 10.01
N SER A 115 29.28 -0.65 10.07
CA SER A 115 28.98 0.33 11.13
C SER A 115 28.31 -0.26 12.38
N THR A 116 27.92 -1.54 12.36
CA THR A 116 27.24 -2.16 13.50
C THR A 116 28.21 -2.42 14.64
N THR A 117 27.81 -2.01 15.85
CA THR A 117 28.54 -2.32 17.08
C THR A 117 27.67 -3.20 17.98
N SER A 118 28.21 -4.30 18.49
CA SER A 118 27.47 -5.25 19.34
C SER A 118 26.18 -5.79 18.71
N GLY A 119 26.25 -6.19 17.44
CA GLY A 119 25.08 -6.56 16.65
C GLY A 119 24.34 -7.81 17.16
N VAL A 120 23.03 -7.66 17.37
CA VAL A 120 22.11 -8.72 17.79
C VAL A 120 20.88 -8.71 16.90
N LEU A 121 20.32 -9.89 16.62
CA LEU A 121 19.05 -9.96 15.91
C LEU A 121 17.93 -9.43 16.82
N PRO A 122 17.08 -8.50 16.33
CA PRO A 122 15.91 -8.06 17.07
C PRO A 122 14.86 -9.16 17.03
N ILE A 123 14.66 -9.84 18.16
CA ILE A 123 13.66 -10.90 18.33
C ILE A 123 12.78 -10.49 19.51
N HIS A 124 11.52 -10.19 19.22
CA HIS A 124 10.52 -9.81 20.22
C HIS A 124 9.13 -10.25 19.71
N GLU A 125 8.20 -10.50 20.63
CA GLU A 125 6.84 -10.94 20.27
C GLU A 125 6.05 -9.86 19.53
N GLU A 126 6.35 -8.58 19.77
CA GLU A 126 5.75 -7.44 19.08
C GLU A 126 6.35 -7.17 17.70
N LEU A 127 7.42 -7.86 17.31
CA LEU A 127 8.02 -7.68 15.98
C LEU A 127 7.42 -8.69 15.01
N PRO A 128 6.81 -8.25 13.90
CA PRO A 128 6.22 -9.17 12.95
C PRO A 128 7.31 -9.98 12.25
N LEU A 129 7.03 -11.27 12.06
CA LEU A 129 7.91 -12.15 11.29
C LEU A 129 7.88 -11.75 9.81
N LEU A 130 9.06 -11.61 9.20
CA LEU A 130 9.18 -11.46 7.76
C LEU A 130 8.67 -12.74 7.07
N LEU A 131 7.97 -12.56 5.95
CA LEU A 131 7.70 -13.62 5.00
C LEU A 131 8.99 -14.00 4.26
N ASP A 132 9.05 -15.26 3.82
CA ASP A 132 10.15 -15.78 3.02
C ASP A 132 10.39 -14.94 1.76
N GLN A 133 9.32 -14.42 1.17
CA GLN A 133 9.35 -13.56 -0.01
C GLN A 133 8.38 -12.40 0.16
N VAL A 134 8.76 -11.23 -0.36
CA VAL A 134 7.83 -10.14 -0.63
C VAL A 134 6.97 -10.53 -1.83
N ILE A 135 5.65 -10.36 -1.71
CA ILE A 135 4.70 -10.65 -2.79
C ILE A 135 3.85 -9.41 -3.12
N PRO A 136 3.41 -9.25 -4.38
CA PRO A 136 2.39 -8.26 -4.71
C PRO A 136 1.05 -8.59 -4.06
N VAL A 137 0.19 -7.58 -3.90
CA VAL A 137 -1.10 -7.69 -3.19
C VAL A 137 -2.01 -8.74 -3.82
N ASN A 138 -2.02 -8.84 -5.15
CA ASN A 138 -2.86 -9.77 -5.90
C ASN A 138 -2.49 -11.25 -5.73
N ARG A 139 -1.36 -11.56 -5.10
CA ARG A 139 -1.00 -12.94 -4.71
C ARG A 139 -1.70 -13.38 -3.43
N LEU A 140 -2.16 -12.45 -2.60
CA LEU A 140 -2.84 -12.72 -1.34
C LEU A 140 -4.35 -12.48 -1.41
N VAL A 141 -4.77 -11.36 -1.99
CA VAL A 141 -6.19 -10.94 -2.05
C VAL A 141 -6.60 -10.52 -3.46
N THR A 142 -7.90 -10.61 -3.77
CA THR A 142 -8.43 -10.11 -5.03
C THR A 142 -8.39 -8.57 -5.07
N VAL A 143 -7.70 -8.03 -6.07
CA VAL A 143 -7.60 -6.60 -6.34
C VAL A 143 -8.50 -6.23 -7.52
N ASP A 144 -9.28 -5.16 -7.36
CA ASP A 144 -10.27 -4.72 -8.35
C ASP A 144 -9.69 -3.71 -9.34
N VAL A 145 -8.78 -2.86 -8.88
CA VAL A 145 -8.17 -1.78 -9.68
C VAL A 145 -6.68 -1.69 -9.39
N TYR A 146 -5.88 -1.51 -10.45
CA TYR A 146 -4.43 -1.37 -10.37
C TYR A 146 -4.02 0.00 -10.89
N VAL A 147 -3.17 0.69 -10.12
CA VAL A 147 -2.63 2.00 -10.47
C VAL A 147 -1.08 1.89 -10.45
N PRO A 148 -0.45 1.51 -11.58
CA PRO A 148 1.00 1.34 -11.66
C PRO A 148 1.78 2.68 -11.61
N GLY A 149 3.08 2.58 -11.32
CA GLY A 149 4.05 3.67 -11.20
C GLY A 149 4.82 3.64 -9.87
N CYS A 150 6.04 4.19 -9.80
CA CYS A 150 6.87 4.15 -8.59
C CYS A 150 7.37 5.55 -8.15
N PRO A 151 6.46 6.50 -7.81
CA PRO A 151 5.03 6.31 -7.57
C PRO A 151 4.14 6.63 -8.79
N PRO A 152 2.87 6.18 -8.81
CA PRO A 152 1.92 6.62 -9.84
C PRO A 152 1.81 8.15 -9.88
N SER A 153 1.52 8.74 -11.04
CA SER A 153 1.38 10.20 -11.10
C SER A 153 0.16 10.70 -10.31
N PRO A 154 0.18 11.93 -9.76
CA PRO A 154 -0.97 12.50 -9.05
C PRO A 154 -2.24 12.47 -9.90
N GLU A 155 -2.12 12.76 -11.20
CA GLU A 155 -3.24 12.73 -12.15
C GLU A 155 -3.85 11.33 -12.29
N SER A 156 -3.00 10.30 -12.28
CA SER A 156 -3.44 8.90 -12.39
C SER A 156 -4.22 8.48 -11.14
N ILE A 157 -3.75 8.90 -9.96
CA ILE A 157 -4.41 8.68 -8.68
C ILE A 157 -5.76 9.42 -8.65
N ALA A 158 -5.79 10.71 -8.99
CA ALA A 158 -7.01 11.51 -9.01
C ALA A 158 -8.02 10.98 -10.03
N TYR A 159 -7.56 10.58 -11.22
CA TYR A 159 -8.42 9.97 -12.24
C TYR A 159 -9.08 8.70 -11.69
N CYS A 160 -8.28 7.79 -11.11
CA CYS A 160 -8.79 6.55 -10.54
C CYS A 160 -9.86 6.80 -9.47
N LEU A 161 -9.58 7.67 -8.49
CA LEU A 161 -10.54 8.01 -7.44
C LEU A 161 -11.79 8.66 -8.01
N THR A 162 -11.64 9.62 -8.92
CA THR A 162 -12.77 10.35 -9.52
C THR A 162 -13.71 9.44 -10.31
N GLU A 163 -13.17 8.48 -11.07
CA GLU A 163 -14.00 7.54 -11.83
C GLU A 163 -14.80 6.62 -10.91
N ILE A 164 -14.18 6.13 -9.83
CA ILE A 164 -14.86 5.31 -8.81
C ILE A 164 -15.98 6.11 -8.14
N LEU A 165 -15.75 7.39 -7.82
CA LEU A 165 -16.78 8.28 -7.26
C LEU A 165 -17.95 8.53 -8.22
N LYS A 166 -17.71 8.45 -9.53
CA LYS A 166 -18.75 8.52 -10.58
C LYS A 166 -19.41 7.17 -10.86
N GLY A 167 -19.09 6.13 -10.10
CA GLY A 167 -19.64 4.78 -10.25
C GLY A 167 -19.08 4.01 -11.44
N ARG A 168 -17.92 4.43 -11.98
CA ARG A 168 -17.21 3.72 -13.06
C ARG A 168 -15.97 3.04 -12.51
N MET A 169 -15.72 1.80 -12.92
CA MET A 169 -14.49 1.09 -12.54
C MET A 169 -13.40 1.33 -13.58
N PRO A 170 -12.31 2.03 -13.24
CA PRO A 170 -11.19 2.24 -14.17
C PRO A 170 -10.30 0.98 -14.19
N VAL A 171 -10.76 -0.08 -14.85
CA VAL A 171 -10.02 -1.35 -14.95
C VAL A 171 -8.68 -1.17 -15.67
N VAL A 172 -8.60 -0.22 -16.60
CA VAL A 172 -7.38 0.15 -17.33
C VAL A 172 -7.26 1.67 -17.33
N LEU A 173 -6.12 2.20 -16.87
CA LEU A 173 -5.84 3.62 -16.96
C LEU A 173 -5.61 4.04 -18.43
N PRO A 174 -5.87 5.31 -18.79
CA PRO A 174 -5.51 5.83 -20.11
C PRO A 174 -4.01 5.59 -20.40
N PRO A 175 -3.61 5.18 -21.61
CA PRO A 175 -2.20 4.87 -21.91
C PRO A 175 -1.23 6.02 -21.62
N SER A 176 -1.68 7.28 -21.72
CA SER A 176 -0.89 8.47 -21.40
C SER A 176 -0.63 8.68 -19.90
N MET A 177 -1.32 7.92 -19.03
CA MET A 177 -1.23 7.98 -17.57
C MET A 177 -0.53 6.73 -16.99
N ILE A 178 -0.16 5.76 -17.83
CA ILE A 178 0.53 4.56 -17.38
C ILE A 178 2.03 4.78 -17.49
N HIS A 179 2.73 4.58 -16.37
CA HIS A 179 4.17 4.49 -16.30
C HIS A 179 4.56 3.43 -15.25
N PHE A 180 5.84 3.04 -15.22
CA PHE A 180 6.34 1.92 -14.39
C PHE A 180 7.70 2.25 -13.75
N ASP A 181 8.03 3.55 -13.68
CA ASP A 181 9.29 4.07 -13.21
C ASP A 181 9.13 5.00 -12.00
#